data_AF-A0AAD9NJU8-F1
#
_entry.id   AF-A0AAD9NJU8-F1
#
_cell.length_a   1.000
_cell.length_b   1.000
_cell.length_c   1.000
_cell.angle_alpha   90.00
_cell.angle_beta   90.00
_cell.angle_gamma   90.00
#
_symmetry.space_group_name_H-M   'P 1'
#
loop_
_entity.id
_entity.type
_entity.pdbx_description
1 polymer ?
#
loop_
_entity_poly.entity_id
_entity_poly.type
_entity_poly.pdbx_seq_one_letter_code
_entity_poly.pdbx_strand_id
1 'polypeptide(L)' 'SFQTFLKGERVRVEADESRASRLQKGHGGWNSKMKKYLGKVGIVKDKRLHVVVVQFADGKL' A
#
# COMPACT_ATOMS: atom_id res chain seq x y z
N SER A 1 -11.50 -13.86 0.93
CA SER A 1 -12.37 -12.68 0.75
C SER A 1 -11.59 -11.65 -0.05
N PHE A 2 -12.21 -10.99 -1.03
CA PHE A 2 -11.58 -9.80 -1.62
C PHE A 2 -11.77 -8.67 -0.63
N GLN A 3 -10.67 -8.22 -0.01
CA GLN A 3 -10.72 -7.11 0.92
C GLN A 3 -11.12 -5.86 0.14
N THR A 4 -12.27 -5.29 0.47
CA THR A 4 -12.76 -4.08 -0.20
C THR A 4 -12.23 -2.88 0.56
N PHE A 5 -11.29 -2.17 -0.03
CA PHE A 5 -10.77 -0.91 0.50
C PHE A 5 -11.65 0.26 0.07
N LEU A 6 -12.01 1.12 1.01
CA LEU A 6 -12.82 2.31 0.78
C LEU A 6 -11.96 3.58 0.81
N LYS A 7 -12.30 4.57 -0.02
CA LYS A 7 -11.65 5.89 0.03
C LYS A 7 -11.83 6.49 1.43
N GLY A 8 -10.75 6.99 2.01
CA GLY A 8 -10.72 7.53 3.38
C GLY A 8 -10.42 6.49 4.47
N GLU A 9 -10.39 5.19 4.14
CA GLU A 9 -10.07 4.15 5.10
C GLU A 9 -8.61 4.22 5.56
N ARG A 10 -8.40 3.99 6.86
CA ARG A 10 -7.06 3.84 7.44
C ARG A 10 -6.55 2.43 7.20
N VAL A 11 -5.43 2.32 6.50
CA VAL A 11 -4.79 1.04 6.21
C VAL A 11 -3.36 1.03 6.71
N ARG A 12 -2.86 -0.13 7.08
CA ARG A 12 -1.47 -0.34 7.47
C ARG A 12 -0.76 -1.12 6.38
N VAL A 13 0.40 -0.62 5.95
CA VAL A 13 1.28 -1.34 5.03
C VAL A 13 1.85 -2.56 5.76
N GLU A 14 1.95 -3.68 5.05
CA GLU A 14 2.64 -4.88 5.52
C GLU A 14 4.03 -4.50 6.08
N ALA A 15 4.40 -5.06 7.23
CA ALA A 15 5.64 -4.71 7.93
C ALA A 15 6.82 -5.58 7.46
N ASP A 16 6.54 -6.81 7.05
CA ASP A 16 7.55 -7.72 6.53
C ASP A 16 7.88 -7.40 5.06
N GLU A 17 9.14 -7.08 4.77
CA GLU A 17 9.57 -6.69 3.43
C GLU A 17 9.39 -7.82 2.41
N SER A 18 9.74 -9.06 2.79
CA SER A 18 9.65 -10.22 1.90
C SER A 18 8.20 -10.52 1.51
N ARG A 19 7.26 -10.32 2.42
CA ARG A 19 5.83 -10.43 2.17
C ARG A 19 5.30 -9.24 1.36
N ALA A 20 5.68 -8.02 1.71
CA ALA A 20 5.26 -6.81 0.99
C ALA A 20 5.71 -6.83 -0.48
N SER A 21 6.97 -7.17 -0.74
CA SER A 21 7.51 -7.29 -2.10
C SER A 21 6.81 -8.38 -2.92
N ARG A 22 6.47 -9.52 -2.31
CA ARG A 22 5.70 -10.58 -2.95
C ARG A 22 4.28 -10.15 -3.31
N LEU A 23 3.60 -9.43 -2.41
CA LEU A 23 2.25 -8.91 -2.65
C LEU A 23 2.20 -7.89 -3.79
N GLN A 24 3.28 -7.15 -4.00
CA GLN A 24 3.38 -6.18 -5.08
C GLN A 24 3.65 -6.78 -6.47
N LYS A 25 4.00 -8.07 -6.55
CA LYS A 25 4.26 -8.76 -7.83
C LYS A 25 2.96 -8.81 -8.64
N GLY A 26 2.94 -8.17 -9.82
CA GLY A 26 1.73 -8.05 -10.66
C GLY A 26 0.86 -6.82 -10.37
N HIS A 27 1.23 -6.00 -9.37
CA HIS A 27 0.49 -4.80 -8.95
C HIS A 27 1.34 -3.52 -9.06
N GLY A 28 2.27 -3.48 -10.03
CA GLY A 28 3.23 -2.39 -10.23
C GLY A 28 4.66 -2.69 -9.75
N GLY A 29 4.87 -3.84 -9.09
CA GLY A 29 6.20 -4.29 -8.67
C GLY A 29 6.70 -3.63 -7.38
N TRP A 30 7.92 -4.00 -6.99
CA TRP A 30 8.57 -3.54 -5.76
C TRP A 30 9.68 -2.54 -6.05
N ASN A 31 9.71 -1.43 -5.31
CA ASN A 31 10.78 -0.43 -5.34
C ASN A 31 11.42 -0.35 -3.95
N SER A 32 12.75 -0.36 -3.85
CA SER A 32 13.47 -0.29 -2.56
C SER A 32 13.13 0.95 -1.73
N LYS A 33 12.69 2.05 -2.36
CA LYS A 33 12.18 3.25 -1.68
C LYS A 33 10.88 2.99 -0.89
N MET A 34 10.15 1.92 -1.19
CA MET A 34 8.92 1.54 -0.48
C MET A 34 9.19 1.01 0.93
N LYS A 35 10.42 0.56 1.24
CA LYS A 35 10.82 0.10 2.58
C LYS A 35 10.48 1.12 3.67
N LYS A 36 10.58 2.41 3.36
CA LYS A 36 10.27 3.49 4.33
C LYS A 36 8.80 3.57 4.74
N TYR A 37 7.92 2.82 4.08
CA TYR A 37 6.49 2.77 4.36
C TYR A 37 6.05 1.48 5.04
N LEU A 38 6.93 0.48 5.19
CA LEU A 38 6.60 -0.77 5.88
C LEU A 38 6.08 -0.49 7.29
N GLY A 39 4.96 -1.12 7.63
CA GLY A 39 4.30 -0.97 8.92
C GLY A 39 3.66 0.40 9.18
N LYS A 40 3.75 1.38 8.26
CA LYS A 40 3.12 2.70 8.42
C LYS A 40 1.62 2.64 8.14
N VAL A 41 0.89 3.51 8.81
CA VAL A 41 -0.53 3.74 8.55
C VAL A 41 -0.68 4.90 7.56
N GLY A 42 -1.53 4.73 6.57
CA GLY A 42 -1.90 5.75 5.60
C GLY A 42 -3.40 5.73 5.33
N ILE A 43 -3.84 6.61 4.43
CA ILE A 43 -5.24 6.75 4.04
C ILE A 43 -5.41 6.29 2.60
N VAL A 44 -6.41 5.44 2.33
CA VAL A 44 -6.76 5.05 0.97
C VAL A 44 -7.25 6.30 0.20
N LYS A 45 -6.51 6.69 -0.83
CA LYS A 45 -6.81 7.87 -1.64
C LYS A 45 -7.61 7.53 -2.89
N ASP A 46 -7.22 6.44 -3.54
CA ASP A 46 -7.82 5.96 -4.78
C ASP A 46 -7.71 4.43 -4.86
N LYS A 47 -8.58 3.81 -5.65
CA LYS A 47 -8.56 2.37 -5.95
C LYS A 47 -8.79 2.22 -7.44
N ARG A 48 -7.88 1.50 -8.11
CA ARG A 48 -8.01 1.19 -9.53
C ARG A 48 -7.77 -0.29 -9.73
N LEU A 49 -8.78 -0.99 -10.24
CA LEU A 49 -8.73 -2.45 -10.45
C LEU A 49 -8.23 -3.17 -9.18
N HIS A 50 -7.01 -3.71 -9.23
CA HIS A 50 -6.36 -4.46 -8.16
C HIS A 50 -5.26 -3.67 -7.43
N VAL A 51 -5.20 -2.35 -7.60
CA VAL A 51 -4.21 -1.46 -6.96
C VAL A 51 -4.92 -0.48 -6.04
N VAL A 52 -4.39 -0.33 -4.83
CA VAL A 52 -4.83 0.66 -3.84
C VAL A 52 -3.74 1.71 -3.73
N VAL A 53 -4.12 2.97 -3.88
CA VAL A 53 -3.22 4.12 -3.70
C VAL A 53 -3.39 4.64 -2.29
N VAL A 54 -2.28 4.73 -1.55
CA VAL A 54 -2.28 5.12 -0.14
C VAL A 54 -1.53 6.45 0.01
N GLN A 55 -2.20 7.43 0.60
CA GLN A 55 -1.59 8.71 0.96
C GLN A 55 -0.99 8.60 2.38
N PHE A 56 0.29 8.94 2.50
CA PHE A 56 1.00 9.01 3.78
C PHE A 56 1.17 10.47 4.23
N ALA A 57 1.47 10.65 5.52
CA ALA A 57 1.67 11.97 6.12
C ALA A 57 2.84 12.76 5.49
N ASP A 58 3.80 12.08 4.83
CA ASP A 58 4.92 12.71 4.14
C ASP A 58 4.53 13.30 2.76
N GLY A 59 3.24 13.35 2.44
CA GLY A 59 2.69 13.95 1.22
C GLY A 59 2.96 13.14 -0.06
N LYS A 60 3.65 12.00 0.06
CA LYS A 60 3.95 11.12 -1.06
C LYS A 60 2.86 10.06 -1.21
N LEU A 61 2.54 9.77 -2.47
CA LEU A 61 1.68 8.69 -2.94
C LEU A 61 2.53 7.48 -3.31
#